data_AF-A0A930AN46-F1
#
_entry.id   AF-A0A930AN46-F1
#
_cell.length_a   1.000
_cell.length_b   1.000
_cell.length_c   1.000
_cell.angle_alpha   90.00
_cell.angle_beta   90.00
_cell.angle_gamma   90.00
#
_symmetry.space_group_name_H-M   'P 1'
#
loop_
_entity.id
_entity.type
_entity.pdbx_description
1 polymer ?
#
loop_
_entity_poly.entity_id
_entity_poly.type
_entity_poly.pdbx_seq_one_letter_code
_entity_poly.pdbx_strand_id
1 'polypeptide(L)'
;MVRKFSDSLKELREEHHLSQRQLAEILGLAYSTVAMYENGKREPNYETLENIADYFNVDMNFLLGKSIVKNSYVHEFGEITLDKLIRKIPLYDFISCGTGGFVDDNIIDYVSLPASMFSARKEYFAQYAKGDSMINVNINDGDLVIFEKTSSVTNGMIGCFCTDD
;
A
#
# COMPACT_ATOMS: atom_id res chain seq x y z
N MET A 1 31.10 -17.42 -2.38
CA MET A 1 31.35 -16.34 -1.40
C MET A 1 30.08 -16.17 -0.60
N VAL A 2 30.14 -16.19 0.73
CA VAL A 2 28.96 -16.04 1.60
C VAL A 2 28.64 -14.54 1.69
N ARG A 3 27.41 -14.14 1.35
CA ARG A 3 26.93 -12.75 1.44
C ARG A 3 26.94 -12.30 2.90
N LYS A 4 27.42 -11.07 3.16
CA LYS A 4 27.47 -10.48 4.50
C LYS A 4 26.50 -9.31 4.63
N PHE A 5 26.22 -8.91 5.86
CA PHE A 5 25.45 -7.71 6.18
C PHE A 5 25.97 -6.45 5.46
N SER A 6 27.30 -6.28 5.40
CA SER A 6 27.93 -5.15 4.71
C SER A 6 27.55 -5.06 3.24
N ASP A 7 27.43 -6.22 2.58
CA ASP A 7 27.07 -6.32 1.17
C ASP A 7 25.58 -5.98 0.99
N SER A 8 24.72 -6.56 1.84
CA SER A 8 23.27 -6.29 1.83
C SER A 8 22.95 -4.82 2.10
N LEU A 9 23.60 -4.19 3.08
CA LEU A 9 23.37 -2.78 3.40
C LEU A 9 23.77 -1.87 2.23
N LYS A 10 24.93 -2.14 1.62
CA LYS A 10 25.42 -1.37 0.48
C LYS A 10 24.50 -1.49 -0.73
N GLU A 11 24.04 -2.71 -1.03
CA GLU A 11 23.08 -2.99 -2.10
C GLU A 11 21.78 -2.20 -1.91
N LEU A 12 21.16 -2.31 -0.72
CA LEU A 12 19.92 -1.59 -0.40
C LEU A 12 20.08 -0.07 -0.52
N ARG A 13 21.21 0.47 -0.03
CA ARG A 13 21.51 1.89 -0.17
C ARG A 13 21.59 2.33 -1.63
N GLU A 14 22.27 1.55 -2.48
CA GLU A 14 22.49 1.87 -3.88
C GLU A 14 21.22 1.74 -4.73
N GLU A 15 20.39 0.74 -4.44
CA GLU A 15 19.07 0.58 -5.06
C GLU A 15 18.12 1.74 -4.74
N HIS A 16 18.21 2.30 -3.53
CA HIS A 16 17.45 3.47 -3.12
C HIS A 16 18.11 4.80 -3.53
N HIS A 17 19.20 4.75 -4.32
CA HIS A 17 19.94 5.93 -4.80
C HIS A 17 20.43 6.87 -3.70
N LEU A 18 20.79 6.32 -2.54
CA LEU A 18 21.25 7.09 -1.39
C LEU A 18 22.78 7.14 -1.33
N SER A 19 23.32 8.29 -0.95
CA SER A 19 24.69 8.37 -0.44
C SER A 19 24.78 7.82 0.98
N GLN A 20 25.96 7.37 1.41
CA GLN A 20 26.20 6.94 2.79
C GLN A 20 25.85 8.03 3.82
N ARG A 21 25.98 9.31 3.44
CA ARG A 21 25.61 10.44 4.29
C ARG A 21 24.11 10.58 4.45
N GLN A 22 23.36 10.48 3.36
CA GLN A 22 21.89 10.49 3.41
C GLN A 22 21.35 9.32 4.23
N LEU A 23 21.90 8.11 4.03
CA LEU A 23 21.50 6.96 4.83
C LEU A 23 21.79 7.17 6.32
N ALA A 24 22.94 7.76 6.66
CA ALA A 24 23.27 8.09 8.05
C ALA A 24 22.27 9.09 8.66
N GLU A 25 21.89 10.13 7.92
CA GLU A 25 20.90 11.12 8.35
C GLU A 25 19.52 10.48 8.57
N ILE A 26 19.08 9.59 7.67
CA ILE A 26 17.82 8.85 7.78
C ILE A 26 17.79 7.94 9.00
N LEU A 27 18.88 7.22 9.26
CA LEU A 27 18.98 6.28 10.38
C LEU A 27 19.32 6.97 11.72
N GLY A 28 19.52 8.29 11.73
CA GLY A 28 19.96 9.02 12.93
C GLY A 28 21.37 8.63 13.40
N LEU A 29 22.24 8.19 12.49
CA LEU A 29 23.59 7.73 12.77
C LEU A 29 24.66 8.72 12.28
N ALA A 30 25.87 8.62 12.82
CA ALA A 30 27.02 9.33 12.26
C ALA A 30 27.44 8.70 10.91
N TYR A 31 27.83 9.54 9.94
CA TYR A 31 28.35 9.10 8.64
C TYR A 31 29.42 8.00 8.75
N SER A 32 30.38 8.18 9.67
CA SER A 32 31.45 7.22 9.92
C SER A 32 30.94 5.84 10.34
N THR A 33 29.79 5.78 11.01
CA THR A 33 29.17 4.53 11.46
C THR A 33 28.64 3.74 10.27
N VAL A 34 27.88 4.38 9.37
CA VAL A 34 27.39 3.74 8.13
C VAL A 34 28.56 3.30 7.24
N ALA A 35 29.60 4.14 7.10
CA ALA A 35 30.79 3.77 6.35
C ALA A 35 31.53 2.56 6.97
N MET A 36 31.58 2.44 8.30
CA MET A 36 32.15 1.27 8.97
C MET A 36 31.31 0.01 8.77
N TYR A 37 29.98 0.14 8.75
CA TYR A 37 29.05 -0.96 8.46
C TYR A 37 29.25 -1.53 7.06
N GLU A 38 29.23 -0.67 6.02
CA GLU A 38 29.40 -1.11 4.62
C GLU A 38 30.80 -1.68 4.33
N ASN A 39 31.80 -1.30 5.12
CA ASN A 39 33.14 -1.88 5.02
C ASN A 39 33.35 -3.12 5.91
N GLY A 40 32.32 -3.57 6.64
CA GLY A 40 32.39 -4.72 7.54
C GLY A 40 33.33 -4.53 8.74
N LYS A 41 33.67 -3.27 9.09
CA LYS A 41 34.55 -2.95 10.22
C LYS A 41 33.80 -2.89 11.55
N ARG A 42 32.48 -2.76 11.50
CA ARG A 42 31.59 -2.70 12.66
C ARG A 42 30.27 -3.37 12.31
N GLU A 43 29.63 -3.97 13.30
CA GLU A 43 28.25 -4.45 13.18
C GLU A 43 27.30 -3.54 13.97
N PRO A 44 26.09 -3.29 13.46
CA PRO A 44 25.03 -2.59 14.19
C PRO A 44 24.51 -3.41 15.38
N ASN A 45 23.90 -2.71 16.35
CA ASN A 45 23.11 -3.38 17.37
C ASN A 45 21.74 -3.81 16.80
N TYR A 46 20.98 -4.59 17.58
CA TYR A 46 19.68 -5.10 17.15
C TYR A 46 18.68 -4.00 16.79
N GLU A 47 18.57 -2.95 17.61
CA GLU A 47 17.70 -1.80 17.35
C GLU A 47 18.04 -1.09 16.02
N THR A 48 19.33 -0.90 15.74
CA THR A 48 19.77 -0.34 14.46
C THR A 48 19.47 -1.29 13.29
N LEU A 49 19.59 -2.61 13.50
CA LEU A 49 19.21 -3.60 12.48
C LEU A 49 17.71 -3.55 12.17
N GLU A 50 16.86 -3.44 13.19
CA GLU A 50 15.41 -3.25 13.00
C GLU A 50 15.12 -1.97 12.24
N ASN A 51 15.69 -0.82 12.65
CA ASN A 51 15.48 0.44 11.95
C ASN A 51 15.91 0.39 10.47
N ILE A 52 17.01 -0.31 10.16
CA ILE A 52 17.46 -0.54 8.78
C ILE A 52 16.47 -1.44 8.03
N ALA A 53 16.06 -2.56 8.65
CA ALA A 53 15.13 -3.51 8.06
C ALA A 53 13.76 -2.86 7.75
N ASP A 54 13.24 -2.06 8.68
CA ASP A 54 11.98 -1.33 8.53
C ASP A 54 12.08 -0.26 7.45
N TYR A 55 13.17 0.52 7.44
CA TYR A 55 13.37 1.58 6.45
C TYR A 55 13.42 1.01 5.01
N PHE A 56 14.13 -0.09 4.82
CA PHE A 56 14.25 -0.74 3.51
C PHE A 56 13.13 -1.75 3.22
N ASN A 57 12.23 -1.99 4.19
CA ASN A 57 11.18 -2.99 4.14
C ASN A 57 11.71 -4.37 3.69
N VAL A 58 12.67 -4.91 4.44
CA VAL A 58 13.31 -6.22 4.20
C VAL A 58 13.36 -7.08 5.45
N ASP A 59 13.38 -8.40 5.26
CA ASP A 59 13.59 -9.37 6.33
C ASP A 59 14.99 -9.32 6.92
N MET A 60 15.07 -9.55 8.24
CA MET A 60 16.34 -9.63 8.95
C MET A 60 17.26 -10.72 8.39
N ASN A 61 16.70 -11.82 7.88
CA ASN A 61 17.47 -12.87 7.22
C ASN A 61 18.13 -12.40 5.93
N PHE A 62 17.46 -11.57 5.14
CA PHE A 62 18.06 -10.96 3.95
C PHE A 62 19.14 -9.95 4.34
N LEU A 63 18.80 -9.08 5.30
CA LEU A 63 19.71 -8.04 5.77
C LEU A 63 21.02 -8.63 6.31
N LEU A 64 20.95 -9.76 7.03
CA LEU A 64 22.12 -10.46 7.55
C LEU A 64 22.82 -11.39 6.53
N GLY A 65 22.37 -11.41 5.27
CA GLY A 65 22.97 -12.22 4.20
C GLY A 65 22.64 -13.72 4.30
N LYS A 66 21.66 -14.10 5.12
CA LYS A 66 21.19 -15.49 5.31
C LYS A 66 20.10 -15.91 4.31
N SER A 67 19.50 -14.95 3.61
CA SER A 67 18.49 -15.17 2.57
C SER A 67 18.82 -14.34 1.31
N ILE A 68 18.46 -14.88 0.15
CA ILE A 68 18.47 -14.14 -1.12
C ILE A 68 17.14 -13.41 -1.39
N VAL A 69 16.09 -13.74 -0.65
CA VAL A 69 14.75 -13.16 -0.79
C VAL A 69 14.62 -11.98 0.16
N LYS A 70 14.37 -10.77 -0.36
CA LYS A 70 14.24 -9.53 0.41
C LYS A 70 13.17 -9.62 1.49
N ASN A 71 12.01 -10.18 1.14
CA ASN A 71 10.92 -10.45 2.05
C ASN A 71 10.54 -11.93 1.97
N SER A 72 10.92 -12.67 2.99
CA SER A 72 10.50 -14.03 3.24
C SER A 72 9.13 -13.97 3.90
N TYR A 73 8.07 -13.84 3.11
CA TYR A 73 6.70 -13.99 3.62
C TYR A 73 6.48 -15.45 4.06
N VAL A 74 6.97 -15.79 5.25
CA VAL A 74 6.49 -16.94 6.00
C VAL A 74 5.34 -16.41 6.84
N HIS A 75 4.14 -16.40 6.26
CA HIS A 75 2.95 -16.34 7.09
C HIS A 75 2.88 -17.65 7.88
N GLU A 76 3.26 -17.62 9.16
CA GLU A 76 2.78 -18.58 10.17
C GLU A 76 1.29 -18.33 10.51
N PHE A 77 0.46 -18.22 9.47
CA PHE A 77 -1.00 -18.16 9.60
C PHE A 77 -1.56 -19.12 8.55
N GLY A 78 -2.29 -20.15 9.02
CA GLY A 78 -2.80 -21.23 8.18
C GLY A 78 -3.45 -20.72 6.89
N GLU A 79 -3.20 -21.44 5.78
CA GLU A 79 -3.72 -21.21 4.43
C GLU A 79 -4.41 -19.84 4.24
N ILE A 80 -3.62 -18.80 4.06
CA ILE A 80 -4.10 -17.58 3.39
C ILE A 80 -4.17 -17.94 1.91
N THR A 81 -5.35 -18.41 1.50
CA THR A 81 -5.67 -18.63 0.10
C THR A 81 -5.85 -17.27 -0.59
N LEU A 82 -5.51 -17.18 -1.88
CA LEU A 82 -5.52 -15.91 -2.63
C LEU A 82 -6.90 -15.22 -2.61
N ASP A 83 -7.98 -15.98 -2.43
CA ASP A 83 -9.35 -15.49 -2.22
C ASP A 83 -9.53 -14.67 -0.94
N LYS A 84 -8.68 -14.82 0.08
CA LYS A 84 -8.69 -13.96 1.27
C LYS A 84 -7.96 -12.64 1.06
N LEU A 85 -7.08 -12.57 0.07
CA LEU A 85 -6.30 -11.36 -0.25
C LEU A 85 -7.00 -10.46 -1.26
N ILE A 86 -7.98 -10.98 -2.01
CA ILE A 86 -8.69 -10.26 -3.05
C ILE A 86 -10.17 -10.21 -2.71
N ARG A 87 -10.73 -9.01 -2.61
CA ARG A 87 -12.15 -8.76 -2.51
C ARG A 87 -12.71 -8.39 -3.87
N LYS A 88 -13.80 -9.05 -4.26
CA LYS A 88 -14.62 -8.66 -5.41
C LYS A 88 -15.78 -7.79 -4.94
N ILE A 89 -15.94 -6.61 -5.53
CA ILE A 89 -17.05 -5.69 -5.24
C ILE A 89 -17.87 -5.47 -6.52
N PRO A 90 -19.20 -5.35 -6.42
CA PRO A 90 -20.04 -5.10 -7.58
C PRO A 90 -19.71 -3.74 -8.20
N LEU A 91 -19.69 -3.71 -9.52
CA LEU A 91 -19.63 -2.52 -10.36
C LEU A 91 -21.02 -2.27 -10.92
N TYR A 92 -21.56 -1.09 -10.67
CA TYR A 92 -22.79 -0.60 -11.30
C TYR A 92 -22.45 0.35 -12.45
N ASP A 93 -23.46 0.84 -13.16
CA ASP A 93 -23.30 1.83 -14.21
C ASP A 93 -22.71 3.16 -13.68
N PHE A 94 -22.44 4.10 -14.57
CA PHE A 94 -21.83 5.37 -14.19
C PHE A 94 -22.70 6.17 -13.20
N ILE A 95 -22.05 6.91 -12.30
CA ILE A 95 -22.69 7.87 -11.43
C ILE A 95 -22.55 9.29 -12.00
N SER A 96 -23.65 10.02 -12.08
CA SER A 96 -23.65 11.43 -12.47
C SER A 96 -23.07 12.29 -11.34
N CYS A 97 -22.00 13.02 -11.60
CA CYS A 97 -21.35 13.89 -10.61
C CYS A 97 -22.04 15.26 -10.46
N GLY A 98 -23.14 15.53 -11.18
CA GLY A 98 -23.79 16.84 -11.23
C GLY A 98 -25.30 16.75 -11.10
N THR A 99 -26.02 17.05 -12.18
CA THR A 99 -27.49 17.24 -12.20
C THR A 99 -28.32 15.95 -12.02
N GLY A 100 -27.70 14.83 -11.64
CA GLY A 100 -28.35 13.52 -11.58
C GLY A 100 -28.48 12.84 -12.94
N GLY A 101 -29.10 11.66 -12.95
CA GLY A 101 -29.36 10.87 -14.15
C GLY A 101 -30.14 9.60 -13.81
N PHE A 102 -30.88 9.07 -14.77
CA PHE A 102 -31.54 7.77 -14.63
C PHE A 102 -30.50 6.67 -14.83
N VAL A 103 -30.47 5.74 -13.88
CA VAL A 103 -29.58 4.57 -13.90
C VAL A 103 -30.39 3.34 -13.52
N ASP A 104 -29.90 2.19 -13.97
CA ASP A 104 -30.43 0.89 -13.59
C ASP A 104 -29.55 0.33 -12.45
N ASP A 105 -30.17 -0.28 -11.44
CA ASP A 105 -29.49 -0.89 -10.29
C ASP A 105 -28.90 -2.29 -10.60
N ASN A 106 -28.84 -2.68 -11.86
CA ASN A 106 -28.22 -3.91 -12.32
C ASN A 106 -26.69 -3.85 -12.17
N ILE A 107 -26.11 -4.92 -11.61
CA ILE A 107 -24.66 -5.11 -11.55
C ILE A 107 -24.15 -5.38 -12.97
N ILE A 108 -23.23 -4.55 -13.45
CA ILE A 108 -22.64 -4.69 -14.79
C ILE A 108 -21.37 -5.54 -14.80
N ASP A 109 -20.59 -5.53 -13.71
CA ASP A 109 -19.38 -6.35 -13.54
C ASP A 109 -18.94 -6.42 -12.06
N TYR A 110 -17.76 -6.97 -11.79
CA TYR A 110 -17.09 -6.98 -10.49
C TYR A 110 -15.66 -6.47 -10.59
N VAL A 111 -15.28 -5.57 -9.68
CA VAL A 111 -13.89 -5.11 -9.54
C VAL A 111 -13.17 -5.95 -8.49
N SER A 112 -11.98 -6.45 -8.83
CA SER A 112 -11.11 -7.22 -7.93
C SER A 112 -10.06 -6.32 -7.32
N LEU A 113 -10.04 -6.23 -5.99
CA LEU A 113 -9.24 -5.26 -5.25
C LEU A 113 -8.63 -5.90 -3.99
N PRO A 114 -7.45 -5.45 -3.52
CA PRO A 114 -6.85 -5.98 -2.29
C PRO A 114 -7.81 -5.89 -1.10
N ALA A 115 -8.04 -7.01 -0.42
CA ALA A 115 -8.96 -7.10 0.70
C ALA A 115 -8.59 -6.15 1.86
N SER A 116 -7.30 -5.79 1.97
CA SER A 116 -6.76 -4.85 2.96
C SER A 116 -7.31 -3.43 2.84
N MET A 117 -7.89 -3.05 1.70
CA MET A 117 -8.51 -1.72 1.53
C MET A 117 -9.90 -1.62 2.17
N PHE A 118 -10.44 -2.74 2.66
CA PHE A 118 -11.84 -2.83 3.07
C PHE A 118 -11.99 -3.32 4.50
N SER A 119 -12.99 -2.79 5.19
CA SER A 119 -13.46 -3.40 6.43
C SER A 119 -14.23 -4.70 6.11
N ALA A 120 -13.88 -5.79 6.79
CA ALA A 120 -14.51 -7.10 6.57
C ALA A 120 -16.02 -7.14 6.90
N ARG A 121 -16.51 -6.19 7.71
CA ARG A 121 -17.92 -6.10 8.17
C ARG A 121 -18.76 -5.11 7.37
N LYS A 122 -18.18 -4.47 6.36
CA LYS A 122 -18.83 -3.43 5.56
C LYS A 122 -19.01 -3.91 4.14
N GLU A 123 -20.06 -3.42 3.50
CA GLU A 123 -20.33 -3.67 2.08
C GLU A 123 -19.82 -2.50 1.26
N TYR A 124 -19.29 -2.81 0.07
CA TYR A 124 -18.72 -1.83 -0.84
C TYR A 124 -19.21 -2.09 -2.26
N PHE A 125 -19.20 -1.06 -3.08
CA PHE A 125 -19.49 -1.13 -4.52
C PHE A 125 -18.71 -0.05 -5.25
N ALA A 126 -18.62 -0.17 -6.57
CA ALA A 126 -17.93 0.81 -7.40
C ALA A 126 -18.81 1.32 -8.54
N GLN A 127 -18.53 2.53 -8.99
CA GLN A 127 -19.14 3.18 -10.17
C GLN A 127 -18.10 4.09 -10.83
N TYR A 128 -18.21 4.28 -12.15
CA TYR A 128 -17.41 5.30 -12.84
C TYR A 128 -18.04 6.68 -12.69
N ALA A 129 -17.24 7.67 -12.35
CA ALA A 129 -17.66 9.06 -12.31
C ALA A 129 -17.93 9.58 -13.72
N LYS A 130 -19.06 10.26 -13.92
CA LYS A 130 -19.39 10.94 -15.17
C LYS A 130 -19.69 12.42 -14.92
N GLY A 131 -18.90 13.28 -15.55
CA GLY A 131 -18.93 14.74 -15.38
C GLY A 131 -17.75 15.28 -14.56
N ASP A 132 -17.67 16.60 -14.50
CA ASP A 132 -16.54 17.37 -13.95
C ASP A 132 -16.89 18.13 -12.65
N SER A 133 -18.12 18.02 -12.17
CA SER A 133 -18.60 18.79 -11.01
C SER A 133 -17.89 18.44 -9.69
N MET A 134 -17.20 17.31 -9.63
CA MET A 134 -16.45 16.84 -8.44
C MET A 134 -14.92 16.92 -8.59
N ILE A 135 -14.39 17.61 -9.62
CA ILE A 135 -12.94 17.72 -9.84
C ILE A 135 -12.18 18.36 -8.68
N ASN A 136 -12.80 19.29 -7.96
CA ASN A 136 -12.17 20.00 -6.83
C ASN A 136 -11.95 19.12 -5.60
N VAL A 137 -12.56 17.93 -5.57
CA VAL A 137 -12.32 16.89 -4.55
C VAL A 137 -11.56 15.71 -5.12
N ASN A 138 -10.88 15.91 -6.26
CA ASN A 138 -10.07 14.92 -6.96
C ASN A 138 -10.87 13.70 -7.45
N ILE A 139 -12.09 13.95 -7.95
CA ILE A 139 -12.90 12.97 -8.67
C ILE A 139 -13.11 13.52 -10.09
N ASN A 140 -12.43 12.93 -11.06
CA ASN A 140 -12.46 13.33 -12.46
C ASN A 140 -13.43 12.45 -13.25
N ASP A 141 -13.87 12.95 -14.41
CA ASP A 141 -14.64 12.14 -15.37
C ASP A 141 -13.86 10.87 -15.74
N GLY A 142 -14.52 9.72 -15.66
CA GLY A 142 -13.95 8.41 -15.90
C GLY A 142 -13.23 7.76 -14.71
N ASP A 143 -13.10 8.44 -13.57
CA ASP A 143 -12.50 7.85 -12.38
C ASP A 143 -13.39 6.73 -11.81
N LEU A 144 -12.77 5.62 -11.37
CA LEU A 144 -13.45 4.57 -10.64
C LEU A 144 -13.59 4.98 -9.16
N VAL A 145 -14.81 5.19 -8.71
CA VAL A 145 -15.09 5.58 -7.32
C VAL A 145 -15.64 4.39 -6.55
N ILE A 146 -15.08 4.14 -5.38
CA ILE A 146 -15.47 3.06 -4.48
C ILE A 146 -16.25 3.65 -3.31
N PHE A 147 -17.44 3.12 -3.07
CA PHE A 147 -18.34 3.57 -2.02
C PHE A 147 -18.50 2.48 -0.95
N GLU A 148 -18.48 2.87 0.32
CA GLU A 148 -18.98 2.05 1.43
C GLU A 148 -20.50 2.23 1.54
N LYS A 149 -21.26 1.14 1.60
CA LYS A 149 -22.69 1.23 1.90
C LYS A 149 -22.90 1.64 3.35
N THR A 150 -23.59 2.76 3.55
CA THR A 150 -23.90 3.32 4.85
C THR A 150 -25.36 3.78 4.89
N SER A 151 -25.99 3.72 6.06
CA SER A 151 -27.34 4.25 6.31
C SER A 151 -27.34 5.73 6.70
N SER A 152 -26.16 6.33 6.91
CA SER A 152 -26.02 7.73 7.32
C SER A 152 -24.77 8.37 6.74
N VAL A 153 -24.90 9.63 6.34
CA VAL A 153 -23.80 10.51 5.93
C VAL A 153 -23.69 11.69 6.89
N THR A 154 -22.46 12.16 7.15
CA THR A 154 -22.20 13.33 7.99
C THR A 154 -21.64 14.48 7.15
N ASN A 155 -21.75 15.70 7.67
CA ASN A 155 -21.24 16.89 6.97
C ASN A 155 -19.74 16.76 6.68
N GLY A 156 -19.36 16.93 5.41
CA GLY A 156 -17.99 16.74 4.92
C GLY A 156 -17.72 15.36 4.28
N MET A 157 -18.66 14.43 4.34
CA MET A 157 -18.58 13.17 3.57
C MET A 157 -19.11 13.36 2.15
N ILE A 158 -18.49 12.68 1.19
CA ILE A 158 -19.01 12.51 -0.16
C ILE A 158 -19.82 11.22 -0.18
N GLY A 159 -21.04 11.28 -0.71
CA GLY A 159 -21.90 10.13 -0.90
C GLY A 159 -22.56 10.16 -2.27
N CYS A 160 -22.88 8.98 -2.79
CA CYS A 160 -23.80 8.85 -3.91
C CYS A 160 -25.17 8.43 -3.35
N PHE A 161 -26.23 8.93 -3.98
CA PHE A 161 -27.60 8.69 -3.55
C PHE A 161 -28.41 8.27 -4.77
N CYS A 162 -29.16 7.19 -4.62
CA CYS A 162 -30.25 6.84 -5.52
C CYS A 162 -31.54 7.10 -4.76
N THR A 163 -32.47 7.82 -5.38
CA THR A 163 -33.80 8.08 -4.84
C THR A 163 -34.79 7.46 -5.79
N ASP A 164 -35.65 6.58 -5.29
CA ASP A 164 -36.79 6.09 -6.05
C ASP A 164 -37.76 7.26 -6.24
N ASP A 165 -38.06 7.62 -7.49
CA ASP A 165 -39.21 8.46 -7.83
C ASP A 165 -40.52 7.66 -7.69
#